data_AF-A0A4P7HCT2-F1
#
_entry.id   AF-A0A4P7HCT2-F1
#
_cell.length_a   1.000
_cell.length_b   1.000
_cell.length_c   1.000
_cell.angle_alpha   90.00
_cell.angle_beta   90.00
_cell.angle_gamma   90.00
#
_symmetry.space_group_name_H-M   'P 1'
#
loop_
_entity.id
_entity.type
_entity.pdbx_description
1 polymer ?
#
loop_
_entity_poly.entity_id
_entity_poly.type
_entity_poly.pdbx_seq_one_letter_code
_entity_poly.pdbx_strand_id
1 'polypeptide(L)' 'MGFTEYAPGDVVYFPEGPFSGVCAVVRAVDARTAKLRIDFGEGAVHREGNVLRERRHSLTVGFDEIELV' A
#
# COMPACT_ATOMS: atom_id res chain seq x y z
N MET A 1 -13.32 5.56 -17.25
CA MET A 1 -12.90 5.42 -15.84
C MET A 1 -11.66 6.26 -15.67
N GLY A 2 -11.75 7.30 -14.85
CA GLY A 2 -10.75 8.37 -14.78
C GLY A 2 -9.41 7.79 -14.33
N PHE A 3 -8.34 8.21 -14.99
CA PHE A 3 -6.99 7.99 -14.48
C PHE A 3 -6.90 8.76 -13.17
N THR A 4 -7.09 8.07 -12.05
CA THR A 4 -6.81 8.66 -10.74
C THR A 4 -5.32 8.97 -10.73
N GLU A 5 -4.97 10.25 -10.74
CA GLU A 5 -3.58 10.67 -10.65
C GLU A 5 -3.10 10.37 -9.23
N TYR A 6 -2.44 9.23 -9.06
CA TYR A 6 -1.78 8.89 -7.82
C TYR A 6 -0.72 9.94 -7.49
N ALA A 7 -0.66 10.34 -6.22
CA ALA A 7 0.33 11.25 -5.68
C ALA A 7 0.99 10.68 -4.43
N PRO A 8 2.25 11.05 -4.14
CA PRO A 8 2.87 10.73 -2.85
C PRO A 8 2.03 11.27 -1.68
N GLY A 9 1.70 10.39 -0.74
CA GLY A 9 0.81 10.68 0.39
C GLY A 9 -0.59 10.10 0.25
N ASP A 10 -1.00 9.69 -0.95
CA ASP A 10 -2.30 9.04 -1.15
C ASP A 10 -2.37 7.72 -0.40
N VAL A 11 -3.58 7.41 0.08
CA VAL A 11 -3.90 6.12 0.67
C VAL A 11 -4.62 5.28 -0.37
N VAL A 12 -4.08 4.09 -0.58
CA VAL A 12 -4.58 3.10 -1.53
C VAL A 12 -4.83 1.79 -0.80
N TYR A 13 -5.65 0.92 -1.35
CA TYR A 13 -5.88 -0.41 -0.80
C TYR A 13 -5.71 -1.48 -1.88
N PHE A 14 -5.40 -2.70 -1.43
CA PHE A 14 -5.36 -3.87 -2.30
C PHE A 14 -6.76 -4.49 -2.37
N PRO A 15 -7.42 -4.52 -3.54
CA PRO A 15 -8.72 -5.17 -3.67
C PRO A 15 -8.62 -6.70 -3.61
N GLU A 16 -7.51 -7.28 -4.09
CA GLU A 16 -7.31 -8.72 -4.16
C GLU A 16 -5.85 -9.14 -3.86
N GLY A 17 -5.59 -10.45 -3.83
CA GLY A 17 -4.26 -11.00 -3.57
C GLY A 17 -3.89 -11.15 -2.09
N PRO A 18 -2.61 -11.43 -1.78
CA PRO A 18 -2.16 -11.80 -0.43
C PRO A 18 -2.27 -10.67 0.59
N PHE A 19 -2.33 -9.42 0.13
CA PHE A 19 -2.50 -8.22 0.97
C PHE A 19 -3.89 -7.60 0.82
N SER A 20 -4.86 -8.33 0.27
CA SER A 20 -6.24 -7.84 0.10
C SER A 20 -6.80 -7.26 1.40
N GLY A 21 -7.40 -6.07 1.31
CA GLY A 21 -7.97 -5.34 2.44
C GLY A 21 -6.95 -4.52 3.27
N VAL A 22 -5.65 -4.57 2.95
CA VAL A 22 -4.63 -3.74 3.61
C VAL A 22 -4.56 -2.37 2.93
N CYS A 23 -4.49 -1.32 3.74
CA CYS A 23 -4.22 0.05 3.28
C CYS A 23 -2.72 0.30 3.19
N ALA A 24 -2.30 1.02 2.16
CA ALA A 24 -0.93 1.41 1.90
C ALA A 24 -0.84 2.91 1.58
N VAL A 25 0.32 3.50 1.85
CA VAL A 25 0.60 4.90 1.54
C VAL A 25 1.54 4.97 0.35
N VAL A 26 1.16 5.75 -0.66
CA VAL A 26 2.01 6.03 -1.82
C VAL A 26 3.20 6.87 -1.40
N ARG A 27 4.41 6.38 -1.68
CA ARG A 27 5.68 7.06 -1.40
C ARG A 27 6.26 7.72 -2.63
N ALA A 28 6.10 7.09 -3.79
CA ALA A 28 6.56 7.61 -5.07
C ALA A 28 5.72 7.05 -6.21
N VAL A 29 5.64 7.82 -7.28
CA VAL A 29 4.89 7.47 -8.49
C VAL A 29 5.83 7.50 -9.68
N ASP A 30 5.90 6.39 -10.40
CA ASP A 30 6.56 6.29 -11.70
C ASP A 30 5.48 6.15 -12.79
N ALA A 31 5.05 7.31 -13.30
CA ALA A 31 4.08 7.36 -14.40
C ALA A 31 4.64 6.83 -15.72
N ARG A 32 5.97 6.71 -15.90
CA ARG A 32 6.55 6.17 -17.13
C ARG A 32 6.40 4.66 -17.20
N THR A 33 6.47 3.98 -16.06
CA THR A 33 6.33 2.52 -15.96
C THR A 33 4.99 2.07 -15.40
N ALA A 34 4.10 3.01 -15.09
CA ALA A 34 2.80 2.78 -14.44
C ALA A 34 2.93 2.00 -13.12
N LYS A 35 3.90 2.42 -12.29
CA LYS A 35 4.22 1.78 -11.00
C LYS A 35 4.21 2.77 -9.84
N LEU A 36 3.86 2.26 -8.66
CA LEU A 36 3.86 2.99 -7.39
C LEU A 36 4.81 2.30 -6.43
N ARG A 37 5.59 3.10 -5.69
CA ARG A 37 6.24 2.63 -4.47
C ARG A 37 5.31 2.93 -3.30
N ILE A 38 4.97 1.92 -2.53
CA ILE A 38 4.04 2.03 -1.41
C ILE A 38 4.66 1.46 -0.13
N ASP A 39 4.24 2.00 1.01
CA ASP A 39 4.55 1.46 2.33
C ASP A 39 3.26 1.09 3.06
N PHE A 40 3.22 -0.08 3.70
CA PHE A 40 2.07 -0.55 4.48
C PHE A 40 2.48 -1.38 5.68
N GLY A 41 1.58 -1.50 6.65
CA GLY A 41 1.73 -2.39 7.80
C GLY A 41 0.69 -3.51 7.77
N GLU A 42 1.07 -4.74 8.08
CA GLU A 42 0.15 -5.91 8.16
C GLU A 42 -0.73 -5.90 9.44
N GLY A 43 -0.95 -4.74 10.06
CA GLY A 43 -1.64 -4.62 11.36
C GLY A 43 -0.82 -5.14 12.55
N ALA A 44 -1.44 -5.26 13.72
CA ALA A 44 -0.79 -5.74 14.94
C ALA A 44 -0.59 -7.26 14.88
N VAL A 45 0.57 -7.70 14.38
CA VAL A 45 0.84 -9.12 14.11
C VAL A 45 1.30 -9.88 15.38
N HIS A 46 1.85 -9.20 16.39
CA HIS A 46 2.31 -9.88 17.60
C HIS A 46 2.38 -8.97 18.84
N ARG A 47 1.95 -9.50 20.00
CA ARG A 47 2.14 -8.90 21.32
C ARG A 47 3.24 -9.66 22.05
N GLU A 48 4.48 -9.20 21.93
CA GLU A 48 5.60 -9.72 22.72
C GLU A 48 5.72 -8.86 23.98
N GLY A 49 5.27 -9.37 25.13
CA GLY A 49 5.35 -8.67 26.42
C GLY A 49 4.82 -7.23 26.37
N ASN A 50 3.51 -7.00 26.35
CA ASN A 50 2.89 -5.67 26.29
C ASN A 50 3.28 -4.74 25.11
N VAL A 51 4.23 -5.10 24.23
CA VAL A 51 4.60 -4.29 23.06
C VAL A 51 3.85 -4.80 21.84
N LEU A 52 3.05 -3.93 21.22
CA LEU A 52 2.45 -4.18 19.91
C LEU A 52 3.50 -3.92 18.84
N ARG A 53 3.85 -4.95 18.06
CA ARG A 53 4.78 -4.81 16.94
C ARG A 53 4.03 -4.97 15.63
N GLU A 54 4.09 -3.92 14.81
CA GLU A 54 3.58 -3.94 13.43
C GLU A 54 4.70 -4.41 12.50
N ARG A 55 4.34 -5.25 11.53
CA ARG A 55 5.25 -5.63 10.45
C ARG A 55 5.04 -4.67 9.28
N ARG A 56 6.07 -3.87 8.98
CA ARG A 56 6.04 -2.89 7.90
C ARG A 56 6.71 -3.42 6.64
N HIS A 57 6.10 -3.10 5.51
CA HIS A 57 6.53 -3.52 4.17
C HIS A 57 6.69 -2.30 3.27
N SER A 58 7.59 -2.41 2.30
CA SER A 58 7.74 -1.49 1.19
C SER A 58 7.69 -2.33 -0.09
N LEU A 59 6.78 -2.00 -1.00
CA LEU A 59 6.58 -2.73 -2.25
C LEU A 59 6.51 -1.78 -3.44
N THR A 60 6.77 -2.32 -4.62
CA THR A 60 6.47 -1.66 -5.89
C THR A 60 5.33 -2.41 -6.56
N VAL A 61 4.25 -1.71 -6.90
CA VAL A 61 3.01 -2.28 -7.47
C VAL A 61 2.62 -1.55 -8.74
N GLY A 62 1.86 -2.22 -9.60
CA GLY A 62 1.18 -1.62 -10.75
C GLY A 62 -0.02 -0.76 -10.34
N PHE A 63 -0.45 0.13 -11.24
CA PHE A 63 -1.65 0.94 -11.04
C PHE A 63 -2.94 0.11 -11.01
N ASP A 64 -2.90 -1.10 -11.59
CA ASP A 64 -3.99 -2.06 -11.67
C ASP A 64 -4.11 -2.97 -10.43
N GLU A 65 -3.09 -3.03 -9.58
CA GLU A 65 -3.08 -3.88 -8.38
C GLU A 65 -3.70 -3.22 -7.14
N ILE A 66 -4.03 -1.93 -7.23
CA ILE A 66 -4.45 -1.10 -6.11
C ILE A 66 -5.55 -0.12 -6.52
N GLU A 67 -6.36 0.31 -5.56
CA GLU A 67 -7.41 1.30 -5.74
C GLU A 67 -7.29 2.43 -4.71
N LEU A 68 -7.75 3.64 -5.08
CA LEU A 68 -7.79 4.78 -4.18
C LEU A 68 -8.95 4.63 -3.18
N VAL A 69 -8.69 4.89 -1.90
CA VAL A 69 -9.71 4.87 -0.83
C VAL A 69 -10.52 6.16 -0.81
#